data_AF-A0A081QZB4-F1
#
_entry.id   AF-A0A081QZB4-F1
#
_cell.length_a   1.000
_cell.length_b   1.000
_cell.length_c   1.000
_cell.angle_alpha   90.00
_cell.angle_beta   90.00
_cell.angle_gamma   90.00
#
_symmetry.space_group_name_H-M   'P 1'
#
loop_
_entity.id
_entity.type
_entity.pdbx_description
1 polymer ?
#
loop_
_entity_poly.entity_id
_entity_poly.type
_entity_poly.pdbx_seq_one_letter_code
_entity_poly.pdbx_strand_id
1 'polypeptide(L)'
;MSEKQMKVLGWVAIFMSVMMYVSYFPQIMNNLAGQKGNFIQPLVAAINCSLWVYYGLFKKERDIPLAAANAPGIVFGLVTAITALI
;
A
#
# COMPACT_ATOMS: atom_id res chain seq x y z
N MET A 1 -6.00 -21.97 16.52
CA MET A 1 -5.45 -21.93 15.15
C MET A 1 -4.04 -22.49 15.19
N SER A 2 -3.70 -23.46 14.35
CA SER A 2 -2.35 -24.04 14.33
C SER A 2 -1.33 -23.04 13.76
N GLU A 3 -0.04 -23.22 14.08
CA GLU A 3 1.04 -22.38 13.52
C GLU A 3 1.05 -22.39 11.99
N LYS A 4 0.73 -23.55 11.38
CA LYS A 4 0.62 -23.67 9.92
C LYS A 4 -0.48 -22.77 9.35
N GLN A 5 -1.63 -22.72 10.01
CA GLN A 5 -2.74 -21.85 9.60
C GLN A 5 -2.38 -20.36 9.75
N MET A 6 -1.68 -19.98 10.82
CA MET A 6 -1.19 -18.62 11.02
C MET A 6 -0.20 -18.19 9.93
N LYS A 7 0.74 -19.07 9.55
CA LYS A 7 1.69 -18.81 8.47
C LYS A 7 0.99 -18.61 7.12
N VAL A 8 0.03 -19.47 6.79
CA VAL A 8 -0.76 -19.34 5.54
C VAL A 8 -1.54 -18.02 5.54
N LEU A 9 -2.20 -17.68 6.64
CA LEU A 9 -2.93 -16.42 6.77
C LEU A 9 -2.00 -15.21 6.59
N GLY A 10 -0.82 -15.23 7.18
CA GLY A 10 0.18 -14.16 7.03
C GLY A 10 0.60 -13.95 5.58
N TRP A 11 0.85 -15.03 4.83
CA TRP A 11 1.17 -14.94 3.40
C TRP A 11 0.01 -14.38 2.58
N VAL A 12 -1.22 -14.82 2.83
CA VAL A 12 -2.41 -14.28 2.16
C VAL A 12 -2.60 -12.80 2.50
N ALA A 13 -2.39 -12.40 3.76
CA ALA A 13 -2.52 -11.01 4.18
C ALA A 13 -1.48 -10.09 3.49
N ILE A 14 -0.22 -10.53 3.39
CA ILE A 14 0.82 -9.80 2.66
C ILE A 14 0.44 -9.67 1.18
N PHE A 15 0.00 -10.76 0.54
CA PHE A 15 -0.45 -10.73 -0.84
C PHE A 15 -1.61 -9.75 -1.05
N MET A 16 -2.63 -9.80 -0.19
CA MET A 16 -3.77 -8.89 -0.25
C MET A 16 -3.38 -7.43 -0.03
N SER A 17 -2.41 -7.16 0.86
CA SER A 17 -1.87 -5.82 1.06
C SER A 17 -1.25 -5.28 -0.23
N VAL A 18 -0.43 -6.08 -0.94
CA VAL A 18 0.14 -5.68 -2.23
C VAL A 18 -0.95 -5.46 -3.29
N MET A 19 -1.93 -6.36 -3.38
CA MET A 19 -3.05 -6.26 -4.33
C MET A 19 -3.88 -4.99 -4.13
N MET A 20 -4.04 -4.54 -2.88
CA MET A 20 -4.73 -3.28 -2.58
C MET A 20 -4.00 -2.07 -3.16
N TYR A 21 -2.68 -2.10 -3.28
CA TYR A 21 -1.92 -1.01 -3.89
C TYR A 21 -1.88 -1.11 -5.42
N VAL A 22 -1.82 -2.33 -5.96
CA VAL A 22 -1.93 -2.56 -7.41
C VAL A 22 -3.29 -2.10 -7.96
N SER A 23 -4.35 -2.16 -7.14
CA SER A 23 -5.69 -1.71 -7.54
C SER A 23 -5.80 -0.19 -7.77
N TYR A 24 -4.76 0.59 -7.47
CA TYR A 24 -4.65 1.98 -7.90
C TYR A 24 -4.37 2.13 -9.40
N PHE A 25 -3.89 1.09 -10.09
CA PHE A 25 -3.53 1.16 -11.51
C PHE A 25 -4.69 1.62 -12.42
N PRO A 26 -5.93 1.08 -12.30
CA PRO A 26 -7.08 1.61 -13.02
C PRO A 26 -7.39 3.08 -12.69
N GLN A 27 -7.23 3.50 -11.44
CA GLN A 27 -7.46 4.90 -11.06
C GLN A 27 -6.42 5.83 -11.69
N ILE A 28 -5.15 5.42 -11.74
CA ILE A 28 -4.09 6.16 -12.44
C ILE A 28 -4.42 6.30 -13.93
N MET A 29 -4.86 5.22 -14.58
CA MET A 29 -5.27 5.26 -15.99
C MET A 29 -6.44 6.23 -16.22
N ASN A 30 -7.46 6.20 -15.36
CA ASN A 30 -8.61 7.10 -15.43
C ASN A 30 -8.19 8.56 -15.24
N ASN A 31 -7.33 8.83 -14.26
CA ASN A 31 -6.78 10.17 -14.02
C ASN A 31 -6.08 10.71 -15.28
N LEU A 32 -5.21 9.89 -15.90
CA LEU A 32 -4.48 10.25 -17.13
C LEU A 32 -5.40 10.39 -18.36
N ALA A 33 -6.53 9.68 -18.39
CA ALA A 33 -7.57 9.82 -19.41
C ALA A 33 -8.50 11.04 -19.18
N GLY A 34 -8.23 11.86 -18.17
CA GLY A 34 -9.01 13.07 -17.83
C GLY A 34 -10.19 12.82 -16.89
N GLN A 35 -10.44 11.56 -16.49
CA GLN A 35 -11.45 11.19 -15.49
C GLN A 35 -10.83 11.16 -14.08
N LYS A 36 -10.50 12.35 -13.56
CA LYS A 36 -9.79 12.48 -12.28
C LYS A 36 -10.63 11.98 -11.11
N GLY A 37 -10.06 11.07 -10.32
CA GLY A 37 -10.62 10.63 -9.05
C GLY A 37 -10.25 11.55 -7.88
N ASN A 38 -10.73 11.22 -6.68
CA ASN A 38 -10.36 11.96 -5.47
C ASN A 38 -8.93 11.61 -5.04
N PHE A 39 -8.09 12.64 -4.85
CA PHE A 39 -6.68 12.49 -4.44
C PHE A 39 -6.48 12.24 -2.94
N ILE A 40 -7.46 12.56 -2.08
CA ILE A 40 -7.31 12.52 -0.63
C ILE A 40 -7.06 11.09 -0.15
N GLN A 41 -7.84 10.12 -0.63
CA GLN A 41 -7.69 8.72 -0.24
C GLN A 41 -6.30 8.14 -0.59
N PRO A 42 -5.81 8.25 -1.85
CA PRO A 42 -4.47 7.75 -2.17
C PRO A 42 -3.34 8.50 -1.44
N LEU A 43 -3.51 9.79 -1.15
CA LEU A 43 -2.55 10.55 -0.34
C LEU A 43 -2.48 10.07 1.11
N VAL A 44 -3.64 9.91 1.75
CA VAL A 44 -3.74 9.39 3.12
C VAL A 44 -3.18 7.96 3.19
N ALA A 45 -3.46 7.14 2.17
CA ALA A 45 -2.89 5.80 2.07
C ALA A 45 -1.35 5.83 1.97
N ALA A 46 -0.77 6.72 1.16
CA ALA A 46 0.67 6.86 1.05
C ALA A 46 1.33 7.27 2.38
N ILE A 47 0.71 8.21 3.11
CA ILE A 47 1.17 8.62 4.44
C ILE A 47 1.09 7.43 5.41
N ASN A 48 -0.03 6.71 5.44
CA ASN A 48 -0.20 5.55 6.30
C ASN A 48 0.83 4.45 6.02
N CYS A 49 1.08 4.14 4.75
CA CYS A 49 2.09 3.17 4.34
C CYS A 49 3.49 3.62 4.76
N SER A 50 3.79 4.93 4.67
CA SER A 50 5.07 5.48 5.11
C SER A 50 5.29 5.30 6.61
N LEU A 51 4.25 5.52 7.42
CA LEU A 51 4.30 5.27 8.87
C LEU A 51 4.52 3.79 9.18
N TRP A 52 3.86 2.87 8.47
CA TRP A 52 4.05 1.43 8.65
C TRP A 52 5.43 0.94 8.24
N VAL A 53 5.97 1.45 7.13
CA VAL A 53 7.34 1.17 6.71
C VAL A 53 8.33 1.65 7.77
N TYR A 54 8.17 2.90 8.24
CA TYR A 54 9.01 3.43 9.30
C TYR A 54 8.92 2.57 10.57
N TYR A 55 7.71 2.27 11.03
CA TYR A 55 7.49 1.42 12.20
C TYR A 55 8.13 0.03 12.04
N GLY A 56 7.94 -0.63 10.89
CA GLY A 56 8.49 -1.96 10.64
C GLY A 56 10.02 -1.99 10.60
N LEU A 57 10.66 -0.95 10.05
CA LEU A 57 12.12 -0.87 9.94
C LEU A 57 12.81 -0.47 11.25
N PHE A 58 12.15 0.35 12.09
CA PHE A 58 12.77 0.96 13.27
C PHE A 58 12.27 0.41 14.61
N LYS A 59 11.26 -0.47 14.64
CA LYS A 59 10.90 -1.18 15.89
C LYS A 59 12.04 -2.10 16.35
N LYS A 60 12.10 -2.36 17.67
CA LYS A 60 13.20 -3.11 18.33
C LYS A 60 13.53 -4.44 17.64
N GLU A 61 12.50 -5.21 17.30
CA GLU A 61 12.62 -6.42 16.48
C GLU A 61 12.06 -6.12 15.10
N ARG A 62 12.94 -5.85 14.13
CA ARG A 62 12.51 -5.37 12.80
C ARG A 62 11.46 -6.28 12.17
N ASP A 63 10.39 -5.66 11.68
CA ASP A 63 9.29 -6.30 10.97
C ASP A 63 9.43 -6.07 9.47
N ILE A 64 10.39 -6.77 8.88
CA ILE A 64 10.69 -6.65 7.45
C ILE A 64 9.48 -7.04 6.58
N PRO A 65 8.70 -8.10 6.90
CA PRO A 65 7.50 -8.42 6.12
C PRO A 65 6.47 -7.29 6.12
N LEU A 66 6.22 -6.64 7.26
CA LEU A 66 5.29 -5.52 7.36
C LEU A 66 5.75 -4.31 6.54
N ALA A 67 7.05 -3.97 6.64
CA ALA A 67 7.63 -2.88 5.85
C ALA A 67 7.56 -3.18 4.35
N ALA A 68 7.93 -4.39 3.94
CA ALA A 68 7.87 -4.81 2.54
C ALA A 68 6.44 -4.81 1.98
N ALA A 69 5.45 -5.21 2.80
CA ALA A 69 4.04 -5.18 2.40
C ALA A 69 3.55 -3.76 2.11
N ASN A 70 3.94 -2.76 2.92
CA ASN A 70 3.45 -1.39 2.80
C ASN A 70 4.26 -0.52 1.81
N ALA A 71 5.51 -0.87 1.50
CA ALA A 71 6.36 -0.04 0.64
C ALA A 71 5.76 0.25 -0.76
N PRO A 72 5.13 -0.71 -1.48
CA PRO A 72 4.45 -0.43 -2.74
C PRO A 72 3.33 0.61 -2.60
N GLY A 73 2.63 0.62 -1.46
CA GLY A 73 1.53 1.55 -1.20
C GLY A 73 1.94 3.01 -1.13
N ILE A 74 3.19 3.28 -0.74
CA ILE A 74 3.77 4.63 -0.80
C ILE A 74 3.85 5.09 -2.26
N VAL A 75 4.43 4.26 -3.13
CA VAL A 75 4.65 4.59 -4.55
C VAL A 75 3.31 4.71 -5.26
N PHE A 76 2.45 3.69 -5.19
CA PHE A 76 1.16 3.70 -5.88
C PHE A 76 0.22 4.78 -5.32
N GLY A 77 0.19 4.99 -4.00
CA GLY A 77 -0.60 6.06 -3.39
C GLY A 77 -0.16 7.44 -3.85
N LEU A 78 1.14 7.74 -3.85
CA LEU A 78 1.65 9.04 -4.32
C LEU A 78 1.38 9.24 -5.81
N VAL A 79 1.67 8.25 -6.67
CA VAL A 79 1.42 8.36 -8.11
C VAL A 79 -0.07 8.60 -8.38
N THR A 80 -0.96 7.90 -7.69
CA THR A 80 -2.41 8.08 -7.87
C THR A 80 -2.88 9.46 -7.39
N ALA A 81 -2.37 9.93 -6.25
CA ALA A 81 -2.71 11.27 -5.76
C ALA A 81 -2.19 12.36 -6.69
N ILE A 82 -0.96 12.26 -7.18
CA ILE A 82 -0.36 13.23 -8.12
C ILE A 82 -1.12 13.24 -9.43
N THR A 83 -1.39 12.07 -10.02
CA THR A 83 -2.15 11.97 -11.28
C THR A 83 -3.58 12.52 -11.15
N ALA A 84 -4.20 12.45 -9.96
CA ALA A 84 -5.50 13.06 -9.72
C ALA A 84 -5.46 14.60 -9.59
N LEU A 85 -4.28 15.19 -9.37
CA LEU A 85 -4.10 16.63 -9.20
C LEU A 85 -3.63 17.34 -10.47
N ILE A 86 -2.80 16.69 -11.30
CA ILE A 86 -2.36 17.20 -12.62
C ILE A 86 -3.42 16.99 -13.68
#